data_AF-V6H9D9-F1
#
_entry.id   AF-V6H9D9-F1
#
_cell.length_a   1.000
_cell.length_b   1.000
_cell.length_c   1.000
_cell.angle_alpha   90.00
_cell.angle_beta   90.00
_cell.angle_gamma   90.00
#
_symmetry.space_group_name_H-M   'P 1'
#
loop_
_entity.id
_entity.type
_entity.pdbx_description
1 polymer ?
#
loop_
_entity_poly.entity_id
_entity_poly.type
_entity_poly.pdbx_seq_one_letter_code
_entity_poly.pdbx_strand_id
1 'polypeptide(L)'
;MYFSKWHSIEYFEENLGNVSQVQSLKRVLTLRDKTLASTKLKKTSRALKNSIFIFRLLAKIKLQRNQISWLRSQIMEQLGEATLLKGEVNSLKWESANLKAELALAKKSLSFFKEFKEGYEKES
;
A
#
# COMPACT_ATOMS: atom_id res chain seq x y z
N MET A 1 -23.61 2.82 10.70
CA MET A 1 -22.87 1.93 9.77
C MET A 1 -23.87 1.27 8.84
N TYR A 2 -24.08 1.83 7.64
CA TYR A 2 -24.83 1.12 6.61
C TYR A 2 -23.96 -0.05 6.15
N PHE A 3 -24.35 -1.28 6.47
CA PHE A 3 -23.85 -2.45 5.77
C PHE A 3 -24.38 -2.36 4.34
N SER A 4 -23.71 -1.57 3.49
CA SER A 4 -23.96 -1.58 2.06
C SER A 4 -23.92 -3.03 1.62
N LYS A 5 -25.04 -3.50 1.06
CA LYS A 5 -25.19 -4.86 0.57
C LYS A 5 -24.04 -5.08 -0.41
N TRP A 6 -22.96 -5.73 0.03
CA TRP A 6 -21.74 -5.96 -0.77
C TRP A 6 -22.01 -6.73 -2.07
N HIS A 7 -23.21 -7.28 -2.20
CA HIS A 7 -23.73 -8.03 -3.33
C HIS A 7 -24.71 -7.22 -4.21
N SER A 8 -24.95 -5.94 -3.88
CA SER A 8 -25.83 -5.07 -4.66
C SER A 8 -25.12 -4.60 -5.93
N ILE A 9 -25.89 -4.25 -6.94
CA ILE A 9 -25.32 -3.75 -8.20
C ILE A 9 -24.73 -2.36 -8.00
N GLU A 10 -25.37 -1.53 -7.17
CA GLU A 10 -24.96 -0.17 -6.82
C GLU A 10 -23.58 -0.19 -6.15
N TYR A 11 -23.35 -1.10 -5.20
CA TYR A 11 -22.04 -1.27 -4.58
C TYR A 11 -20.95 -1.56 -5.62
N PHE A 12 -21.22 -2.44 -6.60
CA PHE A 12 -20.24 -2.73 -7.63
C PHE A 12 -20.09 -1.58 -8.63
N GLU A 13 -21.15 -0.85 -8.97
CA GLU A 13 -21.08 0.34 -9.81
C GLU A 13 -20.23 1.44 -9.15
N GLU A 14 -20.37 1.67 -7.84
CA GLU A 14 -19.55 2.63 -7.09
C GLU A 14 -18.07 2.23 -7.04
N ASN A 15 -17.77 0.95 -6.84
CA ASN A 15 -16.39 0.49 -6.59
C ASN A 15 -15.62 0.07 -7.85
N LEU A 16 -16.32 -0.41 -8.88
CA LEU A 16 -15.71 -0.87 -10.13
C LEU A 16 -16.07 0.00 -11.32
N GLY A 17 -17.10 0.84 -11.23
CA GLY A 17 -17.64 1.58 -12.36
C GLY A 17 -18.27 0.67 -13.41
N ASN A 18 -18.20 1.12 -14.66
CA ASN A 18 -18.86 0.48 -15.80
C ASN A 18 -18.00 -0.62 -16.44
N VAL A 19 -17.70 -1.69 -15.68
CA VAL A 19 -16.94 -2.85 -16.19
C VAL A 19 -17.84 -3.99 -16.69
N SER A 20 -17.28 -4.89 -17.49
CA SER A 20 -18.02 -5.99 -18.13
C SER A 20 -18.74 -6.90 -17.12
N GLN A 21 -18.15 -7.15 -15.95
CA GLN A 21 -18.77 -7.95 -14.88
C GLN A 21 -20.01 -7.27 -14.31
N VAL A 22 -19.93 -5.95 -14.08
CA VAL A 22 -21.04 -5.13 -13.57
C VAL A 22 -22.14 -5.03 -14.61
N GLN A 23 -21.79 -4.81 -15.88
CA GLN A 23 -22.74 -4.78 -16.98
C GLN A 23 -23.46 -6.13 -17.17
N SER A 24 -22.73 -7.23 -17.06
CA SER A 24 -23.32 -8.58 -17.16
C SER A 24 -24.26 -8.86 -15.99
N LEU A 25 -23.88 -8.47 -14.77
CA LEU A 25 -24.77 -8.55 -13.60
C LEU A 25 -26.03 -7.72 -13.83
N LYS A 26 -25.90 -6.46 -14.28
CA LYS A 26 -27.02 -5.56 -14.58
C LYS A 26 -27.98 -6.18 -15.59
N ARG A 27 -27.46 -6.73 -16.70
CA ARG A 27 -28.28 -7.43 -17.72
C ARG A 27 -29.05 -8.59 -17.13
N VAL A 28 -28.41 -9.45 -16.32
CA VAL A 28 -29.07 -10.60 -15.71
C VAL A 28 -30.13 -10.18 -14.68
N LEU A 29 -29.90 -9.10 -13.93
CA LEU A 29 -30.89 -8.52 -13.03
C LEU A 29 -32.10 -8.00 -13.81
N THR A 30 -31.87 -7.24 -14.90
CA THR A 30 -32.95 -6.77 -15.78
C THR A 30 -33.74 -7.93 -16.39
N LEU A 31 -33.07 -9.01 -16.83
CA LEU A 31 -33.75 -10.21 -17.35
C LEU A 31 -34.63 -10.87 -16.29
N ARG A 32 -34.16 -10.91 -15.04
CA ARG A 32 -34.93 -11.43 -13.90
C ARG A 32 -36.17 -10.61 -13.64
N ASP A 33 -36.06 -9.28 -13.63
CA ASP A 33 -37.20 -8.41 -13.37
C ASP A 33 -38.21 -8.48 -14.52
N LYS A 34 -37.76 -8.52 -15.79
CA LYS A 34 -38.61 -8.75 -16.97
C LYS A 34 -39.33 -10.09 -16.92
N THR A 35 -38.62 -11.17 -16.54
CA THR A 35 -39.21 -12.51 -16.45
C THR A 35 -40.28 -12.57 -15.37
N LEU A 36 -40.04 -11.98 -14.20
CA LEU A 36 -41.03 -11.93 -13.12
C LEU A 36 -42.27 -11.10 -13.52
N ALA A 37 -42.07 -9.99 -14.23
CA ALA A 37 -43.15 -9.17 -14.75
C ALA A 37 -44.01 -9.91 -15.81
N SER A 38 -43.39 -10.69 -16.70
CA SER A 38 -44.09 -11.33 -17.82
C SER A 38 -44.80 -12.64 -17.45
N THR A 39 -44.25 -13.43 -16.52
CA THR A 39 -44.74 -14.79 -16.24
C THR A 39 -45.75 -14.89 -15.09
N LYS A 40 -46.11 -13.78 -14.43
CA LYS A 40 -46.83 -13.75 -13.13
C LYS A 40 -46.20 -14.66 -12.04
N LEU A 41 -45.00 -15.18 -12.27
CA LEU A 41 -44.29 -16.02 -11.32
C LEU A 41 -43.81 -15.18 -10.14
N LYS A 42 -44.09 -15.63 -8.91
CA LYS A 42 -43.62 -14.97 -7.69
C LYS A 42 -42.17 -15.30 -7.33
N LYS A 43 -41.50 -16.20 -8.08
CA LYS A 43 -40.18 -16.74 -7.71
C LYS A 43 -39.23 -16.77 -8.91
N THR A 44 -38.00 -16.33 -8.69
CA THR A 44 -36.91 -16.45 -9.65
C THR A 44 -36.50 -17.91 -9.85
N SER A 45 -36.33 -18.34 -11.11
CA SER A 45 -35.87 -19.69 -11.45
C SER A 45 -34.48 -20.00 -10.87
N ARG A 46 -34.18 -21.28 -10.64
CA ARG A 46 -32.89 -21.69 -10.08
C ARG A 46 -31.72 -21.31 -10.99
N ALA A 47 -31.88 -21.50 -12.30
CA ALA A 47 -30.89 -21.11 -13.31
C ALA A 47 -30.55 -19.62 -13.19
N LEU A 48 -31.56 -18.75 -13.10
CA LEU A 48 -31.35 -17.31 -13.03
C LEU A 48 -30.74 -16.86 -11.69
N LYS A 49 -31.11 -17.52 -10.58
CA LYS A 49 -30.43 -17.32 -9.29
C LYS A 49 -28.94 -17.67 -9.37
N ASN A 50 -28.60 -18.80 -10.00
CA ASN A 50 -27.22 -19.22 -10.19
C ASN A 50 -26.46 -18.20 -11.05
N SER A 51 -27.04 -17.73 -12.15
CA SER A 51 -26.43 -16.69 -12.99
C SER A 51 -26.16 -15.40 -12.20
N ILE A 52 -27.14 -14.91 -11.43
CA ILE A 52 -26.97 -13.72 -10.59
C ILE A 52 -25.83 -13.93 -9.59
N PHE A 53 -25.79 -15.09 -8.93
CA PHE A 53 -24.74 -15.44 -7.97
C PHE A 53 -23.35 -15.45 -8.63
N ILE A 54 -23.20 -16.10 -9.78
CA ILE A 54 -21.94 -16.17 -10.52
C ILE A 54 -21.46 -14.77 -10.90
N PHE A 55 -22.33 -13.92 -11.47
CA PHE A 55 -21.92 -12.57 -11.86
C PHE A 55 -21.57 -11.68 -10.67
N ARG A 56 -22.26 -11.81 -9.52
CA ARG A 56 -21.86 -11.15 -8.27
C ARG A 56 -20.48 -11.61 -7.81
N LEU A 57 -20.21 -12.91 -7.88
CA LEU A 57 -18.91 -13.47 -7.49
C LEU A 57 -17.80 -12.95 -8.41
N LEU A 58 -18.02 -12.92 -9.72
CA LEU A 58 -17.06 -12.39 -10.70
C LEU A 58 -16.77 -10.90 -10.45
N ALA A 59 -17.79 -10.09 -10.18
CA ALA A 59 -17.59 -8.68 -9.81
C ALA A 59 -16.79 -8.56 -8.50
N LYS A 60 -17.12 -9.34 -7.47
CA LYS A 60 -16.38 -9.34 -6.20
C LYS A 60 -14.91 -9.73 -6.36
N ILE A 61 -14.62 -10.76 -7.16
CA ILE A 61 -13.25 -11.18 -7.46
C ILE A 61 -12.49 -10.06 -8.18
N LYS A 62 -13.12 -9.37 -9.14
CA LYS A 62 -12.49 -8.24 -9.84
C LYS A 62 -12.14 -7.11 -8.87
N LEU A 63 -13.06 -6.77 -7.97
CA LEU A 63 -12.83 -5.75 -6.94
C LEU A 63 -11.67 -6.14 -6.02
N GLN A 64 -11.67 -7.38 -5.51
CA GLN A 64 -10.59 -7.87 -4.65
C GLN A 64 -9.24 -7.89 -5.37
N ARG A 65 -9.20 -8.25 -6.65
CA ARG A 65 -7.96 -8.18 -7.45
C ARG A 65 -7.42 -6.75 -7.56
N ASN A 66 -8.29 -5.77 -7.78
CA ASN A 66 -7.88 -4.37 -7.80
C ASN A 66 -7.32 -3.93 -6.45
N GLN A 67 -7.98 -4.30 -5.34
CA GLN A 67 -7.52 -4.00 -3.99
C GLN A 67 -6.16 -4.64 -3.68
N ILE A 68 -5.98 -5.93 -4.02
CA ILE A 68 -4.70 -6.63 -3.86
C ILE A 68 -3.61 -5.96 -4.69
N SER A 69 -3.91 -5.55 -5.93
CA SER A 69 -2.94 -4.85 -6.77
C SER A 69 -2.51 -3.53 -6.15
N TRP A 70 -3.46 -2.74 -5.64
CA TRP A 70 -3.18 -1.48 -4.97
C TRP A 70 -2.33 -1.69 -3.71
N LEU A 71 -2.69 -2.64 -2.85
CA LEU A 71 -1.92 -2.97 -1.64
C LEU A 71 -0.49 -3.42 -1.98
N ARG A 72 -0.31 -4.21 -3.06
CA ARG A 72 1.03 -4.60 -3.52
C ARG A 72 1.86 -3.40 -3.95
N SER A 73 1.28 -2.44 -4.67
CA SER A 73 1.98 -1.22 -5.04
C SER A 73 2.43 -0.42 -3.81
N GLN A 74 1.57 -0.28 -2.80
CA GLN A 74 1.90 0.40 -1.54
C GLN A 74 3.03 -0.30 -0.78
N ILE A 75 3.02 -1.63 -0.72
CA ILE A 75 4.11 -2.40 -0.09
C ILE A 75 5.45 -2.17 -0.81
N MET A 76 5.44 -2.13 -2.14
CA MET A 76 6.66 -1.92 -2.93
C MET A 76 7.23 -0.51 -2.75
N GLU A 77 6.37 0.50 -2.64
CA GLU A 77 6.74 1.88 -2.34
C GLU A 77 7.42 1.96 -0.96
N GLN A 78 6.78 1.42 0.08
CA GLN A 78 7.34 1.39 1.43
C GLN A 78 8.66 0.60 1.53
N LEU A 79 8.79 -0.48 0.76
CA LEU A 79 10.04 -1.25 0.70
C LEU A 79 11.18 -0.43 0.07
N GLY A 80 10.85 0.38 -0.94
CA GLY A 80 11.78 1.34 -1.54
C GLY A 80 12.26 2.37 -0.53
N GLU A 81 11.32 3.01 0.18
CA GLU A 81 11.63 3.98 1.25
C GLU A 81 12.51 3.37 2.35
N ALA A 82 12.15 2.17 2.83
CA ALA A 82 12.94 1.46 3.84
C ALA A 82 14.38 1.16 3.36
N THR A 83 14.56 0.88 2.07
CA THR A 83 15.88 0.64 1.46
C THR A 83 16.70 1.93 1.43
N LEU A 84 16.10 3.06 1.06
CA LEU A 84 16.74 4.37 1.07
C LEU A 84 17.16 4.78 2.48
N LEU A 85 16.25 4.68 3.46
CA LEU A 85 16.54 4.97 4.87
C LEU A 85 17.68 4.10 5.41
N LYS A 86 17.73 2.82 5.03
CA LYS A 86 18.85 1.95 5.40
C LYS A 86 20.18 2.46 4.82
N GLY A 87 20.17 2.98 3.60
CA GLY A 87 21.33 3.63 2.98
C GLY A 87 21.77 4.88 3.74
N GLU A 88 20.84 5.75 4.09
CA GLU A 88 21.10 6.96 4.87
C GLU A 88 21.70 6.64 6.25
N VAL A 89 21.12 5.66 6.96
CA VAL A 89 21.65 5.20 8.26
C VAL A 89 23.09 4.71 8.13
N ASN A 90 23.42 3.99 7.06
CA ASN A 90 24.79 3.55 6.81
C ASN A 90 25.75 4.72 6.53
N SER A 91 25.30 5.72 5.76
CA SER A 91 26.07 6.93 5.48
C SER A 91 26.36 7.71 6.76
N LEU A 92 25.33 7.97 7.57
CA LEU A 92 25.45 8.65 8.87
C LEU A 92 26.36 7.90 9.84
N LYS A 93 26.33 6.57 9.82
CA LYS A 93 27.23 5.75 10.63
C LYS A 93 28.69 5.94 10.20
N TRP A 94 28.95 6.02 8.90
CA TRP A 94 30.30 6.27 8.37
C TRP A 94 30.79 7.69 8.71
N GLU A 95 29.94 8.70 8.50
CA GLU A 95 30.23 10.09 8.84
C GLU A 95 30.52 10.26 10.34
N SER A 96 29.70 9.63 11.20
CA SER A 96 29.92 9.64 12.66
C SER A 96 31.25 8.99 13.05
N ALA A 97 31.65 7.91 12.38
CA ALA A 97 32.95 7.27 12.63
C ALA A 97 34.11 8.17 12.19
N ASN A 98 33.99 8.83 11.04
CA ASN A 98 34.99 9.76 10.54
C ASN A 98 35.16 10.96 11.48
N LEU A 99 34.06 11.60 11.90
CA LEU A 99 34.09 12.72 12.84
C LEU A 99 34.71 12.33 14.19
N LYS A 100 34.46 11.10 14.68
CA LYS A 100 35.12 10.60 15.90
C LYS A 100 36.64 10.48 15.73
N ALA A 101 37.11 10.04 14.57
CA ALA A 101 38.53 9.93 14.28
C ALA A 101 39.18 11.33 14.18
N GLU A 102 38.55 12.26 13.48
CA GLU A 102 39.01 13.65 13.38
C GLU A 102 39.09 14.33 14.75
N LEU A 103 38.06 14.14 15.59
CA LEU A 103 38.03 14.67 16.95
C LEU A 103 39.16 14.08 17.81
N ALA A 104 39.45 12.78 17.68
CA ALA A 104 40.56 12.14 18.38
C ALA A 104 41.93 12.72 17.95
N LEU A 105 42.13 12.97 16.65
CA LEU A 105 43.34 13.62 16.14
C LEU A 105 43.47 15.05 16.65
N ALA A 106 42.39 15.84 16.61
CA ALA A 106 42.38 17.21 17.12
C ALA A 106 42.71 17.29 18.62
N LYS A 107 42.20 16.35 19.42
CA LYS A 107 42.56 16.23 20.84
C LYS A 107 44.05 15.94 21.03
N LYS A 108 44.60 15.01 20.24
CA LYS A 108 46.02 14.65 20.30
C LYS A 108 46.93 15.80 19.85
N SER A 109 46.56 16.55 18.82
CA SER A 109 47.32 17.73 18.43
C SER A 109 47.28 18.80 19.52
N LEU A 110 46.11 19.02 20.14
CA LEU A 110 45.97 20.01 21.20
C LEU A 110 46.79 19.65 22.45
N SER A 111 46.83 18.37 22.83
CA SER A 111 47.70 17.91 23.93
C SER A 111 49.18 18.11 23.60
N PHE A 112 49.61 17.75 22.38
CA PHE A 112 50.98 17.95 21.92
C PHE A 112 51.39 19.42 21.97
N PHE A 113 50.54 20.33 21.45
CA PHE A 113 50.83 21.77 21.50
C PHE A 113 50.93 22.29 22.93
N LYS A 114 50.10 21.77 23.85
CA LYS A 114 50.13 22.15 25.26
C LYS A 114 51.44 21.72 25.93
N GLU A 115 51.85 20.46 25.74
CA GLU A 115 53.12 19.94 26.25
C GLU A 115 54.32 20.71 25.68
N PHE A 116 54.32 20.97 24.37
CA PHE A 116 55.38 21.73 23.72
C PHE A 116 55.50 23.16 24.27
N LYS A 117 54.38 23.85 24.45
CA LYS A 117 54.35 25.19 25.03
C LYS A 117 54.86 25.20 26.47
N GLU A 118 54.42 24.26 27.30
CA GLU A 118 54.87 24.14 28.70
C GLU A 118 56.37 23.81 28.82
N GLY A 119 56.94 23.07 27.87
CA GLY A 119 58.38 22.81 27.81
C GLY A 119 59.18 24.07 27.48
N TYR A 120 58.74 24.83 26.48
CA TYR A 120 59.41 26.06 26.04
C TYR A 120 59.41 27.15 27.13
N GLU A 121 58.31 27.29 27.88
CA GLU A 121 58.19 28.24 29.00
C GLU A 121 59.04 27.85 30.22
N LYS A 122 59.50 26.60 30.34
CA LYS A 122 60.38 26.14 31.45
C LYS A 122 61.87 26.28 31.15
N GLU A 123 62.25 26.39 29.88
CA GLU A 123 63.64 26.52 29.42
C GLU A 123 64.06 27.97 29.15
N SER A 124 63.12 28.93 29.19
CA SER A 124 63.38 30.39 29.13
C SER A 124 63.37 31.02 30.50
#